data_AF-A0A0G4MV20-F1
#
_entry.id   AF-A0A0G4MV20-F1
#
_cell.length_a   1.000
_cell.length_b   1.000
_cell.length_c   1.000
_cell.angle_alpha   90.00
_cell.angle_beta   90.00
_cell.angle_gamma   90.00
#
_symmetry.space_group_name_H-M   'P 1'
#
loop_
_entity.id
_entity.type
_entity.pdbx_description
1 polymer ?
#
loop_
_entity_poly.entity_id
_entity_poly.type
_entity_poly.pdbx_seq_one_letter_code
_entity_poly.pdbx_strand_id
1 'polypeptide(L)'
;MKIYKDILTGDELISDSYDLKEVGGVVFEADCAMIELGAVSVNTGANASAEEAEEALDDDVVKVNNIETLLPNFKDWEFYTGESMNPDGAIVLMNYREDGVTPYIVVFKHGLKEEKV
;
A
#
# COMPACT_ATOMS: atom_id res chain seq x y z
N MET A 1 -0.24 -1.42 -22.57
CA MET A 1 -0.50 -1.37 -21.12
C MET A 1 0.68 -0.68 -20.47
N LYS A 2 0.48 0.13 -19.45
CA LYS A 2 1.56 0.73 -18.66
C LYS A 2 1.71 -0.03 -17.35
N ILE A 3 2.93 -0.41 -17.04
CA ILE A 3 3.31 -1.01 -15.77
C ILE A 3 4.20 -0.02 -15.03
N TYR A 4 3.95 0.16 -13.74
CA TYR A 4 4.77 0.99 -12.87
C TYR A 4 5.58 0.08 -11.95
N LYS A 5 6.89 0.17 -12.11
CA LYS A 5 7.87 -0.66 -11.38
C LYS A 5 8.59 0.16 -10.34
N ASP A 6 8.90 -0.43 -9.20
CA ASP A 6 9.82 0.17 -8.24
C ASP A 6 11.17 0.44 -8.91
N ILE A 7 11.68 1.66 -8.76
CA ILE A 7 12.98 2.06 -9.30
C ILE A 7 14.13 1.29 -8.61
N LEU A 8 13.94 0.88 -7.36
CA LEU A 8 14.98 0.24 -6.56
C LEU A 8 15.10 -1.26 -6.85
N THR A 9 13.99 -1.99 -6.81
CA THR A 9 14.00 -3.44 -7.00
C THR A 9 13.68 -3.87 -8.43
N GLY A 10 12.94 -3.04 -9.18
CA GLY A 10 12.34 -3.41 -10.45
C GLY A 10 11.03 -4.19 -10.33
N ASP A 11 10.51 -4.38 -9.11
CA ASP A 11 9.25 -5.10 -8.88
C ASP A 11 8.06 -4.36 -9.48
N GLU A 12 7.11 -5.09 -10.05
CA GLU A 12 5.86 -4.51 -10.56
C GLU A 12 4.90 -4.24 -9.40
N LEU A 13 4.48 -2.98 -9.24
CA LEU A 13 3.64 -2.59 -8.10
C LEU A 13 2.21 -2.25 -8.51
N ILE A 14 2.03 -1.62 -9.67
CA ILE A 14 0.71 -1.20 -10.16
C ILE A 14 0.72 -1.03 -11.68
N SER A 15 -0.47 -1.08 -12.32
CA SER A 15 -0.62 -0.88 -13.77
C SER A 15 -1.78 0.05 -14.10
N ASP A 16 -1.79 0.61 -15.32
CA ASP A 16 -2.89 1.43 -15.85
C ASP A 16 -4.15 0.63 -16.24
N SER A 17 -4.17 -0.67 -15.91
CA SER A 17 -5.39 -1.48 -16.00
C SER A 17 -6.42 -1.09 -14.93
N TYR A 18 -5.96 -0.45 -13.85
CA TYR A 18 -6.80 0.15 -12.82
C TYR A 18 -6.96 1.67 -13.08
N ASP A 19 -8.01 2.27 -12.52
CA ASP A 19 -8.22 3.72 -12.59
C ASP A 19 -7.28 4.44 -11.63
N LEU A 20 -6.08 4.79 -12.12
CA LEU A 20 -5.04 5.45 -11.33
C LEU A 20 -5.35 6.94 -11.15
N LYS A 21 -5.65 7.34 -9.91
CA LYS A 21 -5.88 8.73 -9.52
C LYS A 21 -4.60 9.31 -8.94
N GLU A 22 -4.08 10.37 -9.56
CA GLU A 22 -2.94 11.09 -9.00
C GLU A 22 -3.41 12.06 -7.91
N VAL A 23 -2.92 11.88 -6.68
CA VAL A 23 -3.28 12.71 -5.53
C VAL A 23 -2.08 13.54 -5.10
N GLY A 24 -2.29 14.85 -5.02
CA GLY A 24 -1.27 15.81 -4.58
C GLY A 24 -0.02 15.90 -5.45
N GLY A 25 0.01 15.25 -6.62
CA GLY A 25 1.19 15.15 -7.47
C GLY A 25 2.28 14.20 -6.94
N VAL A 26 1.99 13.45 -5.87
CA VAL A 26 3.00 12.67 -5.11
C VAL A 26 2.71 11.17 -5.15
N VAL A 27 1.44 10.78 -5.15
CA VAL A 27 1.02 9.38 -5.09
C VAL A 27 0.05 9.04 -6.20
N PHE A 28 0.03 7.77 -6.57
CA PHE A 28 -1.08 7.16 -7.31
C PHE A 28 -1.96 6.38 -6.34
N GLU A 29 -3.27 6.59 -6.45
CA GLU A 29 -4.28 5.80 -5.77
C GLU A 29 -5.07 4.96 -6.77
N ALA A 30 -5.42 3.74 -6.40
CA ALA A 30 -6.30 2.90 -7.20
C ALA A 30 -7.24 2.09 -6.32
N ASP A 31 -8.51 2.07 -6.69
CA ASP A 31 -9.50 1.20 -6.06
C ASP A 31 -9.25 -0.25 -6.52
N CYS A 32 -9.27 -1.19 -5.57
CA CYS A 32 -9.15 -2.62 -5.86
C CYS A 32 -10.36 -3.37 -5.30
N ALA A 33 -10.44 -4.67 -5.60
CA ALA A 33 -11.51 -5.53 -5.11
C ALA A 33 -10.92 -6.73 -4.39
N MET A 34 -11.50 -7.09 -3.25
CA MET A 34 -11.19 -8.35 -2.59
C MET A 34 -11.71 -9.50 -3.44
N ILE A 35 -10.80 -10.37 -3.88
CA ILE A 35 -11.13 -11.59 -4.63
C ILE A 35 -10.75 -12.81 -3.80
N GLU A 36 -11.68 -13.75 -3.67
CA GLU A 36 -11.40 -15.05 -3.08
C GLU A 36 -10.79 -15.98 -4.14
N LEU A 37 -9.49 -16.16 -4.11
CA LEU A 37 -8.82 -17.18 -4.92
C LEU A 37 -8.87 -18.52 -4.16
N GLY A 38 -9.63 -19.49 -4.67
CA GLY A 38 -9.71 -20.84 -4.11
C GLY A 38 -8.31 -21.49 -4.00
N ALA A 39 -8.13 -22.40 -3.04
CA ALA A 39 -6.83 -22.91 -2.57
C ALA A 39 -5.77 -23.15 -3.68
N VAL A 40 -4.92 -22.15 -3.89
CA VAL A 40 -3.65 -22.28 -4.62
C VAL A 40 -2.56 -22.27 -3.56
N SER A 41 -1.66 -23.26 -3.59
CA SER A 41 -0.45 -23.26 -2.76
C SER A 41 0.50 -22.17 -3.27
N VAL A 42 0.28 -20.94 -2.81
CA VAL A 42 1.14 -19.78 -3.05
C VAL A 42 2.09 -19.62 -1.87
N ASN A 43 3.37 -19.38 -2.18
CA ASN A 43 4.38 -19.03 -1.19
C ASN A 43 4.14 -17.56 -0.80
N THR A 44 3.10 -17.29 -0.01
CA THR A 44 2.80 -15.97 0.56
C THR A 44 3.91 -15.65 1.54
N GLY A 45 4.92 -14.93 1.08
CA GLY A 45 5.94 -14.33 1.92
C GLY A 45 5.28 -13.44 2.97
N ALA A 46 5.00 -14.05 4.12
CA ALA A 46 3.87 -13.72 4.97
C ALA A 46 3.76 -12.23 5.32
N ASN A 47 2.70 -11.60 4.82
CA ASN A 47 2.09 -10.45 5.47
C ASN A 47 0.70 -10.86 5.96
N ALA A 48 0.65 -11.28 7.23
CA ALA A 48 -0.59 -11.51 7.93
C ALA A 48 -1.03 -10.18 8.54
N SER A 49 -1.72 -9.34 7.77
CA SER A 49 -2.47 -8.25 8.37
C SER A 49 -3.66 -8.87 9.11
N ALA A 50 -3.47 -9.04 10.42
CA ALA A 50 -4.51 -9.35 11.36
C ALA A 50 -4.86 -8.02 12.04
N GLU A 51 -5.92 -7.36 11.55
CA GLU A 51 -6.64 -6.43 12.41
C GLU A 51 -7.30 -7.24 13.53
N GLU A 52 -6.80 -7.08 14.76
CA GLU A 52 -7.58 -6.81 15.97
C GLU A 52 -6.63 -6.77 17.19
N ALA A 53 -6.36 -5.56 17.67
CA ALA A 53 -6.16 -5.29 19.09
C ALA A 53 -6.45 -3.81 19.35
N GLU A 54 -7.60 -3.55 19.93
CA GLU A 54 -7.90 -2.30 20.64
C GLU A 54 -6.91 -2.18 21.81
N GLU A 55 -5.73 -1.63 21.52
CA GLU A 55 -4.75 -1.24 22.54
C GLU A 55 -5.19 0.10 23.11
N ALA A 56 -5.57 0.10 24.39
CA ALA A 56 -5.81 1.32 25.16
C ALA A 56 -4.63 2.29 24.95
N LEU A 57 -4.96 3.51 24.50
CA LEU A 57 -3.99 4.58 24.33
C LEU A 57 -3.45 4.96 25.72
N ASP A 58 -2.27 4.46 26.09
CA ASP A 58 -1.50 5.08 27.15
C ASP A 58 -1.05 6.47 26.64
N ASP A 59 -1.41 7.49 27.42
CA ASP A 59 -1.32 8.93 27.12
C ASP A 59 0.13 9.46 27.21
N ASP A 60 1.10 8.68 26.72
CA ASP A 60 2.50 9.08 26.69
C ASP A 60 2.77 10.02 25.51
N VAL A 61 3.31 11.20 25.81
CA VAL A 61 3.64 12.24 24.82
C VAL A 61 4.79 11.76 23.92
N VAL A 62 4.46 11.10 22.81
CA VAL A 62 5.41 10.74 21.77
C VAL A 62 5.67 11.95 20.87
N LYS A 63 6.92 12.40 20.79
CA LYS A 63 7.34 13.41 19.81
C LYS A 63 7.39 12.76 18.43
N VAL A 64 6.37 13.02 17.61
CA VAL A 64 6.30 12.62 16.20
C VAL A 64 6.69 13.78 15.28
N ASN A 65 7.31 13.49 14.13
CA ASN A 65 7.57 14.49 13.09
C ASN A 65 6.25 14.94 12.44
N ASN A 66 6.09 16.24 12.14
CA ASN A 66 4.85 16.82 11.61
C ASN A 66 4.62 16.48 10.11
N ILE A 67 4.46 15.20 9.80
CA ILE A 67 3.84 14.73 8.55
C ILE A 67 2.36 14.56 8.89
N GLU A 68 1.58 15.63 8.74
CA GLU A 68 0.24 15.84 9.34
C GLU A 68 -0.83 14.79 9.02
N THR A 69 -0.63 13.91 8.03
CA THR A 69 -1.69 13.00 7.54
C THR A 69 -1.41 11.52 7.74
N LEU A 70 -0.15 11.09 7.82
CA LEU A 70 0.22 9.66 7.80
C LEU A 70 0.37 9.06 9.20
N LEU A 71 0.92 9.81 10.15
CA LEU A 71 1.21 9.29 11.48
C LEU A 71 -0.02 9.07 12.39
N PRO A 72 -1.08 9.90 12.34
CA PRO A 72 -2.25 9.70 13.20
C PRO A 72 -2.98 8.39 12.93
N ASN A 73 -3.04 7.97 11.67
CA ASN A 73 -3.81 6.80 11.23
C ASN A 73 -2.89 5.63 10.84
N PHE A 74 -1.59 5.69 11.18
CA PHE A 74 -0.59 4.71 10.73
C PHE A 74 -0.98 3.26 11.04
N LYS A 75 -1.71 3.03 12.13
CA LYS A 75 -2.21 1.71 12.55
C LYS A 75 -3.33 1.16 11.65
N ASP A 76 -4.06 2.03 10.97
CA ASP A 76 -5.18 1.67 10.09
C ASP A 76 -4.71 1.33 8.67
N TRP A 77 -3.44 1.61 8.37
CA TRP A 77 -2.85 1.30 7.07
C TRP A 77 -2.22 -0.09 7.10
N GLU A 78 -2.51 -0.86 6.06
CA GLU A 78 -1.76 -2.07 5.77
C GLU A 78 -0.59 -1.76 4.84
N PHE A 79 0.58 -2.33 5.14
CA PHE A 79 1.82 -2.12 4.40
C PHE A 79 2.19 -3.37 3.63
N TYR A 80 2.38 -3.24 2.32
CA TYR A 80 2.77 -4.32 1.43
C TYR A 80 4.13 -4.04 0.79
N THR A 81 4.94 -5.08 0.62
CA THR A 81 6.20 -5.06 -0.13
C THR A 81 6.00 -5.64 -1.52
N GLY A 82 6.85 -5.26 -2.48
CA GLY A 82 6.92 -5.93 -3.78
C GLY A 82 7.26 -7.42 -3.69
N GLU A 83 7.17 -8.12 -4.81
CA GLU A 83 7.38 -9.58 -4.91
C GLU A 83 8.74 -10.04 -4.37
N SER A 84 9.77 -9.19 -4.46
CA SER A 84 11.11 -9.49 -3.95
C SER A 84 11.19 -9.49 -2.42
N MET A 85 10.18 -8.93 -1.73
CA MET A 85 10.17 -8.67 -0.28
C MET A 85 11.41 -7.90 0.20
N ASN A 86 12.03 -7.11 -0.67
CA ASN A 86 13.20 -6.35 -0.31
C ASN A 86 12.81 -5.19 0.63
N PRO A 87 13.37 -5.11 1.85
CA PRO A 87 13.02 -4.05 2.80
C PRO A 87 13.43 -2.65 2.34
N ASP A 88 14.35 -2.54 1.38
CA ASP A 88 14.76 -1.27 0.77
C ASP A 88 13.86 -0.87 -0.40
N GLY A 89 12.93 -1.73 -0.83
CA GLY A 89 12.00 -1.47 -1.93
C GLY A 89 10.86 -0.53 -1.55
N ALA A 90 10.07 -0.14 -2.56
CA ALA A 90 8.89 0.68 -2.33
C ALA A 90 7.82 -0.08 -1.53
N ILE A 91 7.18 0.65 -0.61
CA ILE A 91 6.06 0.16 0.18
C ILE A 91 4.76 0.63 -0.48
N VAL A 92 3.83 -0.31 -0.63
CA VAL A 92 2.46 -0.05 -1.05
C VAL A 92 1.59 0.05 0.20
N LEU A 93 0.83 1.13 0.31
CA LEU A 93 -0.11 1.33 1.41
C LEU A 93 -1.50 0.90 0.96
N MET A 94 -2.26 0.27 1.84
CA MET A 94 -3.64 -0.09 1.57
C MET A 94 -4.52 0.31 2.75
N ASN A 95 -5.72 0.79 2.44
CA ASN A 95 -6.75 1.12 3.41
C ASN A 95 -8.13 0.96 2.74
N TYR A 96 -9.19 1.15 3.51
CA TYR A 96 -10.57 1.14 3.03
C TYR A 96 -11.07 2.58 2.84
N ARG A 97 -11.87 2.79 1.78
CA ARG A 97 -12.58 4.05 1.59
C ARG A 97 -13.53 4.29 2.78
N GLU A 98 -14.12 5.49 2.85
CA GLU A 98 -15.08 5.84 3.91
C GLU A 98 -16.29 4.90 3.99
N ASP A 99 -16.55 4.11 2.94
CA ASP A 99 -17.59 3.07 2.93
C ASP A 99 -17.23 1.80 3.74
N GLY A 100 -15.97 1.67 4.18
CA GLY A 100 -15.45 0.54 4.95
C GLY A 100 -15.41 -0.79 4.19
N VAL A 101 -15.64 -0.80 2.88
CA VAL A 101 -15.77 -2.02 2.07
C VAL A 101 -14.88 -1.98 0.85
N THR A 102 -14.68 -0.82 0.23
CA THR A 102 -13.88 -0.67 -0.98
C THR A 102 -12.41 -0.49 -0.59
N PRO A 103 -11.53 -1.48 -0.83
CA PRO A 103 -10.11 -1.29 -0.58
C PRO A 103 -9.51 -0.39 -1.67
N TYR A 104 -8.52 0.40 -1.29
CA TYR A 104 -7.71 1.16 -2.21
C TYR A 104 -6.24 1.08 -1.82
N ILE A 105 -5.38 1.11 -2.83
CA ILE A 105 -3.93 1.14 -2.65
C ILE A 105 -3.38 2.52 -2.98
N VAL A 106 -2.29 2.89 -2.31
CA VAL A 106 -1.53 4.11 -2.52
C VAL A 106 -0.08 3.75 -2.78
N VAL A 107 0.48 4.27 -3.86
CA VAL A 107 1.88 4.06 -4.25
C VAL A 107 2.55 5.40 -4.52
N PHE A 108 3.76 5.60 -3.99
CA PHE A 108 4.53 6.83 -4.21
C PHE A 108 5.03 6.91 -5.66
N LYS A 109 4.44 7.79 -6.46
CA LYS A 109 4.74 8.00 -7.89
C LYS A 109 6.24 8.22 -8.14
N HIS A 110 6.91 8.96 -7.26
CA HIS A 110 8.33 9.30 -7.41
C HIS A 110 9.28 8.11 -7.23
N GLY A 111 8.82 7.03 -6.59
CA GLY A 111 9.55 5.77 -6.48
C GLY A 111 9.33 4.84 -7.68
N LEU A 112 8.53 5.24 -8.67
CA LEU A 112 8.12 4.37 -9.77
C LEU A 112 8.71 4.79 -11.12
N LYS A 113 9.02 3.77 -11.92
CA LYS A 113 9.35 3.90 -13.33
C LYS A 113 8.20 3.37 -14.19
N GLU A 114 7.69 4.21 -15.08
CA GLU A 114 6.71 3.80 -16.09
C GLU A 114 7.40 2.98 -17.19
N GLU A 115 6.85 1.80 -17.49
CA GLU A 115 7.23 0.96 -18.62
C GLU A 115 6.00 0.69 -19.49
N LYS A 116 6.16 0.87 -20.82
CA LYS A 116 5.11 0.61 -21.79
C LYS A 116 5.29 -0.79 -22.38
N VAL A 117 4.26 -1.60 -22.25
CA VAL A 117 4.15 -2.97 -22.76
C VAL A 117 3.11 -3.06 -23.87
#